data_AF-A0A257V6X6-F1
#
_entry.id   AF-A0A257V6X6-F1
#
_cell.length_a   1.000
_cell.length_b   1.000
_cell.length_c   1.000
_cell.angle_alpha   90.00
_cell.angle_beta   90.00
_cell.angle_gamma   90.00
#
_symmetry.space_group_name_H-M   'P 1'
#
loop_
_entity.id
_entity.type
_entity.pdbx_description
1 polymer ?
#
loop_
_entity_poly.entity_id
_entity_poly.type
_entity_poly.pdbx_seq_one_letter_code
_entity_poly.pdbx_strand_id
1 'polypeptide(L)'
;MALQGSLADIALPDVIQLVSVSGKTGVFTLSGDGADGKIFIKDGQITDAVAGKLGGEYAVYEMAGWHKGQFIFTAGIESERVTINKSNTSLMMEAARRLDEWRVLQRKIASMDLVPYFLPREQGQDQITLSPQEWAIVTKIDGQLSIAKLEDATGLPAFDVCKVLYGLVTSGLIALRSTEEKPVQAVAVAPSQRSLLALAENVRKLADESVGLSGSIAVEKQYRIARAEIEAGGAMNSVSSLVDRLARAISLLEGGDKAGEFLRKVTPLLS
;
A
#
# COMPACT_ATOMS: atom_id res chain seq x y z
N MET A 1 -31.45 -24.13 29.49
CA MET A 1 -30.10 -23.79 29.98
C MET A 1 -29.42 -22.95 28.92
N ALA A 2 -28.95 -21.76 29.27
CA ALA A 2 -28.12 -20.94 28.39
C ALA A 2 -26.71 -21.53 28.39
N LEU A 3 -26.14 -21.76 27.20
CA LEU A 3 -24.72 -22.12 27.06
C LEU A 3 -23.96 -20.81 26.88
N GLN A 4 -23.06 -20.47 27.81
CA GLN A 4 -22.30 -19.23 27.76
C GLN A 4 -20.84 -19.48 28.13
N GLY A 5 -19.94 -18.63 27.62
CA GLY A 5 -18.52 -18.74 27.90
C GLY A 5 -17.68 -17.74 27.11
N SER A 6 -16.36 -17.89 27.22
CA SER A 6 -15.37 -17.05 26.56
C SER A 6 -14.84 -17.72 25.29
N LEU A 7 -14.67 -16.94 24.23
CA LEU A 7 -14.00 -17.38 23.00
C LEU A 7 -12.48 -17.60 23.19
N ALA A 8 -11.92 -17.09 24.30
CA ALA A 8 -10.53 -17.37 24.66
C ALA A 8 -10.34 -18.79 25.23
N ASP A 9 -11.40 -19.38 25.78
CA ASP A 9 -11.35 -20.71 26.41
C ASP A 9 -11.75 -21.82 25.42
N ILE A 10 -12.74 -21.55 24.56
CA ILE A 10 -13.27 -22.50 23.58
C ILE A 10 -13.47 -21.78 22.25
N ALA A 11 -12.92 -22.33 21.16
CA ALA A 11 -13.07 -21.76 19.83
C ALA A 11 -14.52 -21.85 19.34
N LEU A 12 -14.96 -20.85 18.57
CA LEU A 12 -16.33 -20.79 18.04
C LEU A 12 -16.77 -22.07 17.30
N PRO A 13 -15.94 -22.71 16.44
CA PRO A 13 -16.31 -23.96 15.77
C PRO A 13 -16.72 -25.08 16.73
N ASP A 14 -16.01 -25.22 17.85
CA ASP A 14 -16.27 -26.28 18.84
C ASP A 14 -17.58 -26.02 19.58
N VAL A 15 -17.85 -24.75 19.92
CA VAL A 15 -19.11 -24.34 20.57
C VAL A 15 -20.30 -24.58 19.64
N ILE A 16 -20.16 -24.24 18.36
CA ILE A 16 -21.18 -24.50 17.33
C ILE A 16 -21.41 -26.01 17.22
N GLN A 17 -20.35 -26.81 17.16
CA GLN A 17 -20.45 -28.27 17.07
C GLN A 17 -21.22 -28.87 18.26
N LEU A 18 -20.96 -28.39 19.48
CA LEU A 18 -21.66 -28.85 20.69
C LEU A 18 -23.18 -28.65 20.59
N VAL A 19 -23.62 -27.49 20.11
CA VAL A 19 -25.04 -27.18 19.94
C VAL A 19 -25.63 -27.95 18.75
N SER A 20 -24.88 -28.07 17.67
CA SER A 20 -25.29 -28.76 16.43
C SER A 20 -25.59 -30.24 16.66
N VAL A 21 -24.72 -30.95 17.39
CA VAL A 21 -24.89 -32.39 17.70
C VAL A 21 -26.17 -32.65 18.50
N SER A 22 -26.57 -31.71 19.35
CA SER A 22 -27.81 -31.80 20.11
C SER A 22 -29.08 -31.40 19.35
N GLY A 23 -28.96 -31.01 18.06
CA GLY A 23 -30.09 -30.62 17.22
C GLY A 23 -30.83 -29.38 17.70
N LYS A 24 -30.18 -28.52 18.48
CA LYS A 24 -30.83 -27.36 19.11
C LYS A 24 -31.13 -26.25 18.10
N THR A 25 -32.21 -25.53 18.37
CA THR A 25 -32.62 -24.32 17.67
C THR A 25 -32.46 -23.11 18.59
N GLY A 26 -31.88 -22.03 18.09
CA GLY A 26 -31.59 -20.83 18.87
C GLY A 26 -30.59 -19.90 18.20
N VAL A 27 -30.15 -18.89 18.95
CA VAL A 27 -29.18 -17.89 18.49
C VAL A 27 -27.96 -17.87 19.41
N PHE A 28 -26.78 -17.87 18.80
CA PHE A 28 -25.56 -17.42 19.45
C PHE A 28 -25.44 -15.91 19.32
N THR A 29 -25.33 -15.21 20.44
CA THR A 29 -24.90 -13.81 20.47
C THR A 29 -23.45 -13.77 20.90
N LEU A 30 -22.62 -13.11 20.10
CA LEU A 30 -21.18 -13.03 20.25
C LEU A 30 -20.77 -11.56 20.39
N SER A 31 -19.77 -11.30 21.22
CA SER A 31 -19.10 -9.99 21.32
C SER A 31 -17.60 -10.26 21.32
N GLY A 32 -16.86 -9.75 20.34
CA GLY A 32 -15.45 -10.07 20.14
C GLY A 32 -14.76 -9.09 19.20
N ASP A 33 -13.47 -8.82 19.45
CA ASP A 33 -12.61 -7.94 18.64
C ASP A 33 -13.24 -6.57 18.27
N GLY A 34 -14.05 -6.02 19.18
CA GLY A 34 -14.69 -4.70 19.02
C GLY A 34 -16.00 -4.70 18.22
N ALA A 35 -16.53 -5.87 17.86
CA ALA A 35 -17.78 -6.03 17.15
C ALA A 35 -18.73 -7.02 17.85
N ASP A 36 -20.02 -6.86 17.56
CA ASP A 36 -21.07 -7.79 17.98
C ASP A 36 -21.55 -8.60 16.79
N GLY A 37 -21.94 -9.85 17.07
CA GLY A 37 -22.38 -10.78 16.04
C GLY A 37 -23.45 -11.75 16.52
N LYS A 38 -24.21 -12.28 15.57
CA LYS A 38 -25.26 -13.28 15.81
C LYS A 38 -25.17 -14.41 14.81
N ILE A 39 -25.29 -15.65 15.28
CA ILE A 39 -25.42 -16.85 14.45
C ILE A 39 -26.71 -17.56 14.83
N PHE A 40 -27.61 -17.73 13.88
CA PHE A 40 -28.88 -18.41 14.07
C PHE A 40 -28.76 -19.87 13.65
N ILE A 41 -29.27 -20.75 14.49
CA ILE A 41 -29.26 -22.19 14.31
C ILE A 41 -30.68 -22.71 14.38
N LYS A 42 -31.04 -23.58 13.44
CA LYS A 42 -32.30 -24.31 13.40
C LYS A 42 -32.01 -25.79 13.17
N ASP A 43 -32.54 -26.64 14.04
CA ASP A 43 -32.38 -28.10 14.00
C ASP A 43 -30.89 -28.51 13.89
N GLY A 44 -30.03 -27.78 14.61
CA GLY A 44 -28.58 -27.98 14.59
C GLY A 44 -27.86 -27.48 13.34
N GLN A 45 -28.54 -26.81 12.39
CA GLN A 45 -27.93 -26.21 11.20
C GLN A 45 -27.89 -24.69 11.28
N ILE A 46 -26.80 -24.06 10.83
CA ILE A 46 -26.71 -22.61 10.72
C ILE A 46 -27.59 -22.13 9.56
N THR A 47 -28.50 -21.20 9.83
CA THR A 47 -29.44 -20.68 8.82
C THR A 47 -29.18 -19.24 8.42
N ASP A 48 -28.69 -18.43 9.35
CA ASP A 48 -28.38 -17.02 9.12
C ASP A 48 -27.29 -16.55 10.08
N ALA A 49 -26.57 -15.50 9.71
CA ALA A 49 -25.60 -14.88 10.58
C ALA A 49 -25.41 -13.41 10.22
N VAL A 50 -25.05 -12.59 11.20
CA VAL A 50 -24.79 -11.16 11.05
C VAL A 50 -23.63 -10.75 11.95
N ALA A 51 -22.67 -10.01 11.42
CA ALA A 51 -21.56 -9.42 12.17
C ALA A 51 -21.22 -8.05 11.58
N GLY A 52 -21.54 -6.97 12.29
CA GLY A 52 -21.42 -5.60 11.75
C GLY A 52 -22.17 -5.43 10.42
N LYS A 53 -21.43 -5.13 9.35
CA LYS A 53 -21.96 -4.98 7.98
C LYS A 53 -22.08 -6.32 7.22
N LEU A 54 -21.49 -7.40 7.74
CA LEU A 54 -21.44 -8.71 7.10
C LEU A 54 -22.70 -9.52 7.41
N GLY A 55 -23.18 -10.27 6.42
CA GLY A 55 -24.33 -11.17 6.54
C GLY A 55 -24.06 -12.54 5.95
N GLY A 56 -24.85 -13.52 6.39
CA GLY A 56 -24.76 -14.90 5.93
C GLY A 56 -23.39 -15.52 6.19
N GLU A 57 -22.86 -16.23 5.20
CA GLU A 57 -21.62 -17.01 5.34
C GLU A 57 -20.42 -16.14 5.76
N TYR A 58 -20.29 -14.93 5.22
CA TYR A 58 -19.19 -14.01 5.54
C TYR A 58 -19.18 -13.60 7.01
N ALA A 59 -20.36 -13.42 7.63
CA ALA A 59 -20.45 -13.13 9.04
C ALA A 59 -19.97 -14.33 9.89
N VAL A 60 -20.27 -15.55 9.47
CA VAL A 60 -19.76 -16.77 10.13
C VAL A 60 -18.24 -16.84 10.03
N TYR A 61 -17.68 -16.57 8.83
CA TYR A 61 -16.23 -16.60 8.62
C TYR A 61 -15.50 -15.56 9.46
N GLU A 62 -16.04 -14.35 9.55
CA GLU A 62 -15.52 -13.27 10.39
C GLU A 62 -15.50 -13.68 11.88
N MET A 63 -16.65 -14.09 12.41
CA MET A 63 -16.79 -14.46 13.83
C MET A 63 -15.96 -15.69 14.20
N ALA A 64 -15.73 -16.62 13.26
CA ALA A 64 -14.87 -17.77 13.50
C ALA A 64 -13.40 -17.39 13.68
N GLY A 65 -13.00 -16.20 13.24
CA GLY A 65 -11.67 -15.62 13.47
C GLY A 65 -11.50 -14.96 14.84
N TRP A 66 -12.58 -14.70 15.57
CA TRP A 66 -12.49 -14.02 16.87
C TRP A 66 -11.86 -14.94 17.92
N HIS A 67 -10.72 -14.49 18.45
CA HIS A 67 -9.96 -15.24 19.48
C HIS A 67 -10.21 -14.73 20.89
N LYS A 68 -10.88 -13.58 21.03
CA LYS A 68 -11.24 -12.96 22.31
C LYS A 68 -12.68 -12.51 22.23
N GLY A 69 -13.41 -12.70 23.32
CA GLY A 69 -14.82 -12.32 23.36
C GLY A 69 -15.66 -13.21 24.26
N GLN A 70 -16.95 -12.92 24.30
CA GLN A 70 -17.95 -13.71 25.01
C GLN A 70 -19.02 -14.21 24.05
N PHE A 71 -19.55 -15.40 24.31
CA PHE A 71 -20.68 -15.96 23.59
C PHE A 71 -21.79 -16.38 24.55
N ILE A 72 -23.03 -16.26 24.09
CA ILE A 72 -24.23 -16.75 24.79
C ILE A 72 -25.17 -17.39 23.77
N PHE A 73 -25.57 -18.64 24.02
CA PHE A 73 -26.60 -19.33 23.26
C PHE A 73 -27.96 -19.19 23.96
N THR A 74 -28.94 -18.65 23.22
CA THR A 74 -30.33 -18.55 23.66
C THR A 74 -31.20 -19.44 22.78
N ALA A 75 -31.78 -20.49 23.38
CA ALA A 75 -32.63 -21.44 22.68
C ALA A 75 -33.98 -20.81 22.27
N GLY A 76 -34.55 -21.30 21.17
CA GLY A 76 -35.90 -20.94 20.70
C GLY A 76 -36.00 -19.62 19.92
N ILE A 77 -34.90 -18.90 19.74
CA ILE A 77 -34.83 -17.71 18.89
C ILE A 77 -34.34 -18.12 17.50
N GLU A 78 -35.18 -17.95 16.49
CA GLU A 78 -34.87 -18.23 15.09
C GLU A 78 -34.73 -16.93 14.28
N SER A 79 -34.01 -17.00 13.15
CA SER A 79 -34.06 -15.94 12.14
C SER A 79 -35.26 -16.19 11.22
N GLU A 80 -35.92 -15.11 10.82
CA GLU A 80 -36.95 -15.14 9.76
C GLU A 80 -36.35 -15.37 8.38
N ARG A 81 -35.03 -15.18 8.24
CA ARG A 81 -34.30 -15.32 6.98
C ARG A 81 -33.46 -16.59 6.99
N VAL A 82 -33.33 -17.21 5.82
CA VAL A 82 -32.36 -18.28 5.58
C VAL A 82 -31.43 -17.79 4.48
N THR A 83 -30.20 -17.47 4.86
CA THR A 83 -29.17 -16.93 3.96
C THR A 83 -28.03 -17.91 3.75
N ILE A 84 -27.95 -18.96 4.57
CA ILE A 84 -26.90 -19.96 4.57
C ILE A 84 -27.50 -21.32 4.25
N ASN A 85 -26.96 -21.98 3.23
CA ASN A 85 -27.40 -23.32 2.78
C ASN A 85 -26.27 -24.36 2.88
N LYS A 86 -25.08 -23.96 3.33
CA LYS A 86 -23.94 -24.86 3.53
C LYS A 86 -24.05 -25.59 4.86
N SER A 87 -23.47 -26.78 4.95
CA SER A 87 -23.36 -27.50 6.21
C SER A 87 -22.42 -26.76 7.18
N ASN A 88 -22.66 -26.91 8.48
CA ASN A 88 -21.81 -26.31 9.51
C ASN A 88 -20.33 -26.71 9.33
N THR A 89 -20.06 -27.98 9.02
CA THR A 89 -18.70 -28.46 8.73
C THR A 89 -18.07 -27.72 7.55
N SER A 90 -18.81 -27.53 6.45
CA SER A 90 -18.28 -26.79 5.30
C SER A 90 -17.99 -25.33 5.63
N LEU A 91 -18.82 -24.69 6.45
CA LEU A 91 -18.60 -23.32 6.89
C LEU A 91 -17.35 -23.21 7.78
N MET A 92 -17.19 -24.12 8.73
CA MET A 92 -16.03 -24.12 9.63
C MET A 92 -14.72 -24.43 8.89
N MET A 93 -14.74 -25.36 7.94
CA MET A 93 -13.56 -25.67 7.11
C MET A 93 -13.15 -24.47 6.24
N GLU A 94 -14.13 -23.79 5.63
CA GLU A 94 -13.85 -22.58 4.83
C GLU A 94 -13.36 -21.43 5.73
N ALA A 95 -13.91 -21.26 6.93
CA ALA A 95 -13.43 -20.28 7.90
C ALA A 95 -11.96 -20.54 8.28
N ALA A 96 -11.61 -21.79 8.61
CA ALA A 96 -10.23 -22.17 8.94
C ALA A 96 -9.27 -21.88 7.77
N ARG A 97 -9.67 -22.25 6.55
CA ARG A 97 -8.90 -21.94 5.33
C ARG A 97 -8.69 -20.44 5.16
N ARG A 98 -9.74 -19.62 5.33
CA ARG A 98 -9.66 -18.16 5.22
C ARG A 98 -8.72 -17.57 6.27
N LEU A 99 -8.73 -18.08 7.51
CA LEU A 99 -7.80 -17.64 8.54
C LEU A 99 -6.34 -17.92 8.18
N ASP A 100 -6.06 -19.11 7.62
CA ASP A 100 -4.72 -19.44 7.15
C ASP A 100 -4.28 -18.59 5.96
N GLU A 101 -5.16 -18.36 4.99
CA GLU A 101 -4.91 -17.45 3.87
C GLU A 101 -4.65 -16.02 4.37
N TRP A 102 -5.44 -15.52 5.33
CA TRP A 102 -5.29 -14.18 5.88
C TRP A 102 -3.92 -13.97 6.53
N ARG A 103 -3.39 -14.97 7.25
CA ARG A 103 -2.03 -14.93 7.82
C ARG A 103 -0.95 -14.76 6.74
N VAL A 104 -1.17 -15.31 5.55
CA VAL A 104 -0.25 -15.13 4.41
C VAL A 104 -0.41 -13.73 3.82
N LEU A 105 -1.65 -13.25 3.65
CA LEU A 105 -1.93 -11.91 3.13
C LEU A 105 -1.31 -10.82 4.01
N GLN A 106 -1.41 -10.95 5.34
CA GLN A 106 -0.86 -9.99 6.31
C GLN A 106 0.66 -9.79 6.19
N ARG A 107 1.41 -10.73 5.59
CA ARG A 107 2.86 -10.58 5.38
C ARG A 107 3.21 -9.50 4.35
N LYS A 108 2.33 -9.27 3.37
CA LYS A 108 2.50 -8.21 2.35
C LYS A 108 1.56 -7.03 2.57
N ILE A 109 0.38 -7.27 3.11
CA ILE A 109 -0.65 -6.28 3.38
C ILE A 109 -0.76 -6.12 4.89
N ALA A 110 0.18 -5.38 5.47
CA ALA A 110 0.29 -5.25 6.92
C ALA A 110 -0.79 -4.36 7.55
N SER A 111 -1.45 -3.49 6.76
CA SER A 111 -2.48 -2.57 7.24
C SER A 111 -3.53 -2.29 6.16
N MET A 112 -4.76 -2.01 6.60
CA MET A 112 -5.86 -1.52 5.77
C MET A 112 -5.69 -0.04 5.37
N ASP A 113 -4.74 0.68 5.98
CA ASP A 113 -4.40 2.07 5.66
C ASP A 113 -3.39 2.20 4.52
N LEU A 114 -2.93 1.07 3.98
CA LEU A 114 -2.08 1.05 2.79
C LEU A 114 -2.87 1.55 1.58
N VAL A 115 -2.19 2.22 0.66
CA VAL A 115 -2.75 2.78 -0.56
C VAL A 115 -2.17 2.02 -1.76
N PRO A 116 -2.97 1.26 -2.52
CA PRO A 116 -2.51 0.64 -3.74
C PRO A 116 -2.32 1.68 -4.85
N TYR A 117 -1.29 1.48 -5.68
CA TYR A 117 -1.03 2.27 -6.88
C TYR A 117 -0.43 1.40 -8.00
N PHE A 118 -0.70 1.76 -9.25
CA PHE A 118 -0.15 1.05 -10.41
C PHE A 118 1.33 1.37 -10.63
N LEU A 119 2.09 0.35 -10.99
CA LEU A 119 3.48 0.52 -11.41
C LEU A 119 3.54 0.92 -12.89
N PRO A 120 4.44 1.83 -13.30
CA PRO A 120 4.67 2.14 -14.71
C PRO A 120 5.09 0.88 -15.46
N ARG A 121 4.42 0.56 -16.56
CA ARG A 121 4.78 -0.57 -17.44
C ARG A 121 5.16 -0.05 -18.81
N GLU A 122 6.19 -0.66 -19.40
CA GLU A 122 6.57 -0.36 -20.78
C GLU A 122 5.50 -0.87 -21.74
N GLN A 123 5.20 -0.08 -22.78
CA GLN A 123 4.21 -0.44 -23.78
C GLN A 123 4.63 -1.72 -24.50
N GLY A 124 3.81 -2.78 -24.41
CA GLY A 124 4.03 -4.05 -25.12
C GLY A 124 4.24 -5.29 -24.25
N GLN A 125 4.27 -5.16 -22.91
CA GLN A 125 4.31 -6.34 -22.02
C GLN A 125 2.90 -6.82 -21.65
N ASP A 126 2.63 -8.08 -21.98
CA ASP A 126 1.58 -9.00 -21.53
C ASP A 126 0.14 -8.48 -21.40
N GLN A 127 -0.77 -9.06 -22.20
CA GLN A 127 -2.21 -8.97 -21.95
C GLN A 127 -2.51 -9.47 -20.55
N ILE A 128 -2.99 -8.56 -19.69
CA ILE A 128 -3.47 -8.92 -18.36
C ILE A 128 -4.92 -9.37 -18.49
N THR A 129 -5.19 -10.62 -18.17
CA THR A 129 -6.56 -11.11 -17.99
C THR A 129 -6.98 -10.86 -16.55
N LEU A 130 -7.98 -9.99 -16.35
CA LEU A 130 -8.58 -9.73 -15.05
C LEU A 130 -9.97 -10.38 -15.00
N SER A 131 -10.25 -11.07 -13.90
CA SER A 131 -11.60 -11.51 -13.57
C SER A 131 -12.51 -10.31 -13.25
N PRO A 132 -13.84 -10.47 -13.28
CA PRO A 132 -14.76 -9.38 -12.94
C PRO A 132 -14.54 -8.78 -11.54
N GLN A 133 -14.17 -9.62 -10.55
CA GLN A 133 -13.88 -9.18 -9.19
C GLN A 133 -12.58 -8.38 -9.12
N GLU A 134 -11.54 -8.83 -9.82
CA GLU A 134 -10.29 -8.07 -9.92
C GLU A 134 -10.52 -6.73 -10.61
N TRP A 135 -11.30 -6.71 -11.69
CA TRP A 135 -11.63 -5.49 -12.41
C TRP A 135 -12.39 -4.47 -11.54
N ALA A 136 -13.33 -4.94 -10.73
CA ALA A 136 -14.09 -4.08 -9.82
C ALA A 136 -13.18 -3.33 -8.83
N ILE A 137 -12.11 -3.97 -8.36
CA ILE A 137 -11.13 -3.35 -7.46
C ILE A 137 -10.16 -2.47 -8.25
N VAL A 138 -9.57 -3.00 -9.33
CA VAL A 138 -8.58 -2.32 -10.18
C VAL A 138 -9.09 -0.97 -10.68
N THR A 139 -10.34 -0.89 -11.11
CA THR A 139 -10.95 0.37 -11.60
C THR A 139 -11.12 1.45 -10.52
N LYS A 140 -11.00 1.09 -9.24
CA LYS A 140 -11.07 2.02 -8.11
C LYS A 140 -9.69 2.42 -7.58
N ILE A 141 -8.61 1.78 -8.05
CA ILE A 141 -7.26 2.11 -7.64
C ILE A 141 -6.84 3.41 -8.34
N ASP A 142 -6.76 4.50 -7.59
CA ASP A 142 -6.35 5.83 -8.05
C ASP A 142 -4.99 6.27 -7.48
N GLY A 143 -4.38 5.44 -6.64
CA GLY A 143 -3.16 5.79 -5.90
C GLY A 143 -3.39 6.66 -4.68
N GLN A 144 -4.63 6.94 -4.27
CA GLN A 144 -4.96 7.78 -3.11
C GLN A 144 -5.88 7.08 -2.10
N LEU A 145 -6.79 6.23 -2.58
CA LEU A 145 -7.69 5.46 -1.74
C LEU A 145 -6.94 4.37 -0.98
N SER A 146 -7.15 4.31 0.34
CA SER A 146 -6.64 3.21 1.17
C SER A 146 -7.45 1.93 0.93
N ILE A 147 -6.89 0.79 1.34
CA ILE A 147 -7.58 -0.50 1.27
C ILE A 147 -8.91 -0.46 2.04
N ALA A 148 -8.95 0.17 3.22
CA ALA A 148 -10.20 0.38 3.96
C ALA A 148 -11.26 1.14 3.15
N LYS A 149 -10.86 2.20 2.42
CA LYS A 149 -11.79 2.95 1.56
C LYS A 149 -12.20 2.16 0.32
N LEU A 150 -11.32 1.29 -0.19
CA LEU A 150 -11.66 0.39 -1.30
C LEU A 150 -12.66 -0.68 -0.87
N GLU A 151 -12.54 -1.19 0.34
CA GLU A 151 -13.53 -2.09 0.95
C GLU A 151 -14.92 -1.42 0.95
N ASP A 152 -15.02 -0.21 1.51
CA ASP A 152 -16.28 0.54 1.54
C ASP A 152 -16.81 0.87 0.13
N ALA A 153 -15.93 1.22 -0.82
CA ALA A 153 -16.32 1.60 -2.17
C ALA A 153 -16.76 0.42 -3.06
N THR A 154 -16.24 -0.78 -2.79
CA THR A 154 -16.57 -1.99 -3.55
C THR A 154 -17.69 -2.81 -2.90
N GLY A 155 -17.93 -2.62 -1.60
CA GLY A 155 -18.87 -3.42 -0.82
C GLY A 155 -18.43 -4.87 -0.63
N LEU A 156 -17.17 -5.18 -0.95
CA LEU A 156 -16.56 -6.49 -0.75
C LEU A 156 -15.94 -6.54 0.66
N PRO A 157 -15.96 -7.69 1.34
CA PRO A 157 -15.27 -7.86 2.61
C PRO A 157 -13.75 -7.63 2.50
N ALA A 158 -13.13 -7.10 3.56
CA ALA A 158 -11.68 -6.88 3.66
C ALA A 158 -10.84 -8.08 3.16
N PHE A 159 -11.22 -9.30 3.54
CA PHE A 159 -10.56 -10.53 3.09
C PHE A 159 -10.47 -10.63 1.57
N ASP A 160 -11.59 -10.44 0.87
CA ASP A 160 -11.67 -10.62 -0.58
C ASP A 160 -10.92 -9.50 -1.31
N VAL A 161 -10.99 -8.26 -0.80
CA VAL A 161 -10.21 -7.12 -1.32
C VAL A 161 -8.71 -7.38 -1.19
N CYS A 162 -8.24 -7.72 0.01
CA CYS A 162 -6.84 -8.02 0.26
C CYS A 162 -6.33 -9.20 -0.57
N LYS A 163 -7.15 -10.23 -0.79
CA LYS A 163 -6.79 -11.39 -1.62
C LYS A 163 -6.53 -10.99 -3.07
N VAL A 164 -7.41 -10.16 -3.64
CA VAL A 164 -7.21 -9.61 -4.99
C VAL A 164 -5.96 -8.74 -5.04
N LEU A 165 -5.81 -7.80 -4.11
CA LEU A 165 -4.65 -6.91 -4.07
C LEU A 165 -3.34 -7.70 -3.93
N TYR A 166 -3.32 -8.77 -3.14
CA TYR A 166 -2.15 -9.64 -2.99
C TYR A 166 -1.76 -10.31 -4.32
N GLY A 167 -2.75 -10.78 -5.09
CA GLY A 167 -2.53 -11.31 -6.43
C GLY A 167 -1.90 -10.27 -7.36
N LEU A 168 -2.43 -9.05 -7.36
CA LEU A 168 -1.94 -7.93 -8.17
C LEU A 168 -0.55 -7.44 -7.75
N VAL A 169 -0.24 -7.45 -6.45
CA VAL A 169 1.10 -7.15 -5.93
C VAL A 169 2.09 -8.23 -6.35
N THR A 170 1.68 -9.50 -6.27
CA THR A 170 2.54 -10.64 -6.62
C THR A 170 2.83 -10.71 -8.12
N SER A 171 1.89 -10.28 -8.97
CA SER A 171 2.10 -10.15 -10.41
C SER A 171 2.85 -8.88 -10.82
N GLY A 172 3.16 -7.99 -9.86
CA GLY A 172 3.88 -6.74 -10.12
C GLY A 172 3.05 -5.69 -10.86
N LEU A 173 1.73 -5.78 -10.82
CA LEU A 173 0.83 -4.79 -11.43
C LEU A 173 0.65 -3.56 -10.55
N ILE A 174 0.61 -3.79 -9.23
CA ILE A 174 0.46 -2.73 -8.24
C ILE A 174 1.52 -2.85 -7.15
N ALA A 175 1.75 -1.76 -6.45
CA ALA A 175 2.48 -1.73 -5.18
C ALA A 175 1.63 -1.05 -4.11
N LEU A 176 1.99 -1.25 -2.85
CA LEU A 176 1.33 -0.65 -1.69
C LEU A 176 2.27 0.34 -1.02
N ARG A 177 1.75 1.52 -0.66
CA ARG A 177 2.45 2.54 0.13
C ARG A 177 1.67 2.90 1.37
N SER A 178 2.31 3.44 2.40
CA SER A 178 1.61 3.90 3.60
C SER A 178 0.96 5.26 3.38
N THR A 179 -0.18 5.55 4.01
CA THR A 179 -0.77 6.91 3.97
C THR A 179 0.13 7.95 4.66
N GLU A 180 0.94 7.53 5.64
CA GLU A 180 1.96 8.35 6.31
C GLU A 180 3.30 8.42 5.56
N GLU A 181 3.49 7.58 4.54
CA GLU A 181 4.34 8.01 3.45
C GLU A 181 3.53 9.13 2.79
N LYS A 182 3.85 10.37 3.19
CA LYS A 182 3.77 11.54 2.31
C LYS A 182 3.92 11.01 0.89
N PRO A 183 3.11 11.47 -0.10
CA PRO A 183 3.45 11.18 -1.47
C PRO A 183 4.94 11.42 -1.55
N VAL A 184 5.67 10.52 -2.18
CA VAL A 184 7.02 10.84 -2.61
C VAL A 184 6.84 12.07 -3.50
N GLN A 185 6.75 13.26 -2.88
CA GLN A 185 7.52 14.43 -3.17
C GLN A 185 8.79 13.80 -3.63
N ALA A 186 8.97 13.83 -4.96
CA ALA A 186 10.19 13.49 -5.66
C ALA A 186 11.28 13.59 -4.62
N VAL A 187 11.78 12.43 -4.17
CA VAL A 187 12.77 12.41 -3.10
C VAL A 187 13.74 13.47 -3.55
N ALA A 188 13.84 14.57 -2.79
CA ALA A 188 15.01 15.40 -2.85
C ALA A 188 16.09 14.49 -2.26
N VAL A 189 16.45 13.46 -3.05
CA VAL A 189 17.66 12.70 -2.88
C VAL A 189 18.64 13.83 -2.99
N ALA A 190 19.34 14.14 -1.89
CA ALA A 190 20.56 14.92 -2.01
C ALA A 190 21.25 14.37 -3.25
N PRO A 191 21.39 15.17 -4.33
CA PRO A 191 21.52 14.62 -5.67
C PRO A 191 22.65 13.62 -5.65
N SER A 192 22.36 12.40 -6.12
CA SER A 192 23.34 11.33 -6.06
C SER A 192 24.66 11.84 -6.64
N GLN A 193 25.81 11.37 -6.14
CA GLN A 193 27.12 11.81 -6.62
C GLN A 193 27.20 11.77 -8.17
N ARG A 194 26.53 10.79 -8.81
CA ARG A 194 26.38 10.68 -10.26
C ARG A 194 25.58 11.83 -10.89
N SER A 195 24.48 12.25 -10.26
CA SER A 195 23.67 13.40 -10.69
C SER A 195 24.41 14.73 -10.52
N LEU A 196 25.15 14.89 -9.42
CA LEU A 196 25.98 16.08 -9.17
C LEU A 196 27.11 16.21 -10.19
N LEU A 197 27.78 15.10 -10.53
CA LEU A 197 28.81 15.07 -11.55
C LEU A 197 28.24 15.40 -12.95
N ALA A 198 27.08 14.84 -13.30
CA ALA A 198 26.43 15.14 -14.57
C ALA A 198 26.02 16.63 -14.68
N LEU A 199 25.52 17.22 -13.59
CA LEU A 199 25.17 18.63 -13.54
C LEU A 199 26.41 19.52 -13.65
N ALA A 200 27.49 19.20 -12.92
CA ALA A 200 28.76 19.92 -13.02
C ALA A 200 29.36 19.86 -14.43
N GLU A 201 29.22 18.72 -15.13
CA GLU A 201 29.68 18.57 -16.51
C GLU A 201 28.88 19.44 -17.48
N ASN A 202 27.56 19.53 -17.31
CA ASN A 202 26.71 20.42 -18.11
C ASN A 202 27.05 21.90 -17.88
N VAL A 203 27.29 22.29 -16.63
CA VAL A 203 27.75 23.65 -16.29
C VAL A 203 29.10 23.95 -16.94
N ARG A 204 30.03 22.99 -16.96
CA ARG A 204 31.33 23.16 -17.64
C ARG A 204 31.15 23.41 -19.14
N LYS A 205 30.33 22.60 -19.83
CA LYS A 205 30.08 22.76 -21.28
C LYS A 205 29.54 24.14 -21.61
N LEU A 206 28.57 24.63 -20.83
CA LEU A 206 28.02 25.99 -21.01
C LEU A 206 29.06 27.09 -20.77
N ALA A 207 29.99 26.88 -19.83
CA ALA A 207 31.09 27.81 -19.59
C ALA A 207 32.11 27.80 -20.74
N ASP A 208 32.47 26.63 -21.27
CA ASP A 208 33.35 26.49 -22.44
C ASP A 208 32.72 27.10 -23.71
N GLU A 209 31.39 27.08 -23.85
CA GLU A 209 30.70 27.80 -24.94
C GLU A 209 30.76 29.33 -24.78
N SER A 210 30.86 29.80 -23.54
CA SER A 210 30.85 31.23 -23.21
C SER A 210 32.25 31.86 -23.27
N VAL A 211 33.28 31.04 -23.08
CA VAL A 211 34.69 31.46 -23.04
C VAL A 211 35.42 30.84 -24.22
N GLY A 212 36.04 31.66 -25.07
CA GLY A 212 36.76 31.13 -26.22
C GLY A 212 37.95 30.22 -25.84
N LEU A 213 38.71 29.74 -26.85
CA LEU A 213 39.87 28.85 -26.69
C LEU A 213 40.85 29.27 -25.56
N SER A 214 41.00 30.57 -25.30
CA SER A 214 41.91 31.12 -24.30
C SER A 214 41.49 30.92 -22.85
N GLY A 215 40.21 30.68 -22.55
CA GLY A 215 39.74 30.53 -21.17
C GLY A 215 39.14 29.18 -20.81
N SER A 216 39.11 28.23 -21.75
CA SER A 216 38.78 26.82 -21.46
C SER A 216 39.72 26.19 -20.41
N ILE A 217 40.99 26.61 -20.37
CA ILE A 217 41.94 26.19 -19.30
C ILE A 217 41.47 26.64 -17.92
N ALA A 218 40.93 27.87 -17.82
CA ALA A 218 40.41 28.40 -16.56
C ALA A 218 39.14 27.66 -16.13
N VAL A 219 38.25 27.36 -17.09
CA VAL A 219 37.02 26.59 -16.89
C VAL A 219 37.32 25.16 -16.40
N GLU A 220 38.22 24.45 -17.07
CA GLU A 220 38.63 23.08 -16.71
C GLU A 220 39.29 23.04 -15.31
N LYS A 221 40.08 24.06 -14.94
CA LYS A 221 40.64 24.16 -13.59
C LYS A 221 39.56 24.27 -12.52
N GLN A 222 38.52 25.09 -12.73
CA GLN A 222 37.42 25.21 -11.76
C GLN A 222 36.58 23.94 -11.68
N TYR A 223 36.31 23.30 -12.82
CA TYR A 223 35.58 22.04 -12.89
C TYR A 223 36.27 20.92 -12.09
N ARG A 224 37.60 20.79 -12.21
CA ARG A 224 38.36 19.77 -11.45
C ARG A 224 38.24 19.93 -9.94
N ILE A 225 38.22 21.18 -9.45
CA ILE A 225 38.05 21.46 -8.02
C ILE A 225 36.66 21.02 -7.55
N ALA A 226 35.62 21.41 -8.27
CA ALA A 226 34.25 21.02 -7.93
C ALA A 226 34.03 19.50 -8.03
N ARG A 227 34.63 18.84 -9.03
CA ARG A 227 34.60 17.39 -9.16
C ARG A 227 35.22 16.68 -7.96
N ALA A 228 36.38 17.14 -7.49
CA ALA A 228 37.02 16.59 -6.29
C ALA A 228 36.16 16.83 -5.03
N GLU A 229 35.53 18.00 -4.90
CA GLU A 229 34.60 18.31 -3.81
C GLU A 229 33.36 17.39 -3.83
N ILE A 230 32.82 17.07 -5.02
CA ILE A 230 31.70 16.14 -5.18
C ILE A 230 32.12 14.69 -4.90
N GLU A 231 33.29 14.26 -5.37
CA GLU A 231 33.83 12.92 -5.12
C GLU A 231 34.19 12.69 -3.64
N ALA A 232 34.51 13.74 -2.90
CA ALA A 232 34.73 13.71 -1.44
C ALA A 232 33.43 13.75 -0.61
N GLY A 233 32.25 13.68 -1.24
CA GLY A 233 30.94 13.68 -0.56
C GLY A 233 30.26 15.05 -0.47
N GLY A 234 30.68 16.03 -1.28
CA GLY A 234 30.04 17.34 -1.37
C GLY A 234 28.62 17.28 -1.94
N ALA A 235 27.73 18.14 -1.42
CA ALA A 235 26.34 18.28 -1.85
C ALA A 235 26.19 19.34 -2.97
N MET A 236 24.96 19.77 -3.27
CA MET A 236 24.65 20.83 -4.27
C MET A 236 25.48 22.11 -4.11
N ASN A 237 25.93 22.42 -2.89
CA ASN A 237 26.79 23.57 -2.62
C ASN A 237 28.10 23.54 -3.42
N SER A 238 28.63 22.36 -3.76
CA SER A 238 29.82 22.20 -4.60
C SER A 238 29.56 22.59 -6.07
N VAL A 239 28.33 22.40 -6.54
CA VAL A 239 27.92 22.83 -7.89
C VAL A 239 27.59 24.32 -7.89
N SER A 240 26.92 24.85 -6.88
CA SER A 240 26.67 26.29 -6.76
C SER A 240 27.99 27.08 -6.67
N SER A 241 28.96 26.59 -5.89
CA SER A 241 30.28 27.22 -5.79
C SER A 241 31.08 27.14 -7.10
N LEU A 242 30.89 26.08 -7.90
CA LEU A 242 31.44 25.99 -9.26
C LEU A 242 30.87 27.09 -10.16
N VAL A 243 29.56 27.28 -10.15
CA VAL A 243 28.88 28.31 -10.95
C VAL A 243 29.35 29.70 -10.58
N ASP A 244 29.49 30.01 -9.29
CA ASP A 244 30.02 31.30 -8.85
C ASP A 244 31.50 31.51 -9.24
N ARG A 245 32.32 30.47 -9.15
CA ARG A 245 33.73 30.50 -9.57
C ARG A 245 33.85 30.72 -11.09
N LEU A 246 33.00 30.06 -11.88
CA LEU A 246 32.96 30.22 -13.34
C LEU A 246 32.42 31.59 -13.75
N ALA A 247 31.33 32.07 -13.15
CA ALA A 247 30.78 33.40 -13.45
C ALA A 247 31.80 34.52 -13.20
N ARG A 248 32.57 34.43 -12.10
CA ARG A 248 33.68 35.37 -11.84
C ARG A 248 34.80 35.25 -12.87
N ALA A 249 35.19 34.03 -13.23
CA ALA A 249 36.23 33.81 -14.25
C ALA A 249 35.80 34.35 -15.63
N ILE A 250 34.56 34.08 -16.05
CA ILE A 250 33.97 34.59 -17.29
C ILE A 250 33.91 36.12 -17.26
N SER A 251 33.48 36.72 -16.14
CA SER A 251 33.42 38.17 -16.01
C SER A 251 34.79 38.85 -16.13
N LEU A 252 35.86 38.19 -15.66
CA LEU A 252 37.23 38.70 -15.76
C LEU A 252 37.84 38.52 -17.15
N LEU A 253 37.48 37.45 -17.86
CA LEU A 253 38.06 37.10 -19.16
C LEU A 253 37.31 37.72 -20.34
N GLU A 254 35.98 37.77 -20.27
CA GLU A 254 35.11 38.07 -21.42
C GLU A 254 34.12 39.22 -21.12
N GLY A 255 34.14 39.77 -19.90
CA GLY A 255 33.29 40.89 -19.47
C GLY A 255 31.98 40.47 -18.78
N GLY A 256 31.37 41.44 -18.08
CA GLY A 256 30.19 41.21 -17.25
C GLY A 256 28.94 40.77 -18.02
N ASP A 257 28.80 41.17 -19.28
CA ASP A 257 27.65 40.80 -20.12
C ASP A 257 27.62 39.30 -20.44
N LYS A 258 28.77 38.70 -20.80
CA LYS A 258 28.87 37.26 -21.04
C LYS A 258 28.70 36.44 -19.76
N ALA A 259 29.18 36.95 -18.62
CA ALA A 259 28.94 36.32 -17.33
C ALA A 259 27.45 36.32 -16.96
N GLY A 260 26.74 37.40 -17.27
CA GLY A 260 25.29 37.48 -17.10
C GLY A 260 24.51 36.52 -18.00
N GLU A 261 24.93 36.35 -19.26
CA GLU A 261 24.34 35.37 -20.18
C GLU A 261 24.55 33.93 -19.71
N PHE A 262 25.76 33.60 -19.26
CA PHE A 262 26.08 32.30 -18.67
C PHE A 262 25.19 32.00 -17.44
N LEU A 263 25.06 32.95 -16.51
CA LEU A 263 24.20 32.77 -15.33
C LEU A 263 22.75 32.52 -15.73
N ARG A 264 22.20 33.25 -16.70
CA ARG A 264 20.83 33.03 -17.19
C ARG A 264 20.61 31.63 -17.77
N LYS A 265 21.62 31.05 -18.42
CA LYS A 265 21.56 29.68 -18.96
C LYS A 265 21.68 28.61 -17.87
N VAL A 266 22.41 28.90 -16.79
CA VAL A 266 22.70 27.94 -15.71
C VAL A 266 21.66 27.97 -14.58
N THR A 267 21.07 29.11 -14.26
CA THR A 267 20.02 29.24 -13.22
C THR A 267 18.89 28.21 -13.33
N PRO A 268 18.30 27.89 -14.51
CA PRO A 268 17.25 26.88 -14.62
C PRO A 268 17.74 25.43 -14.43
N LEU A 269 19.05 25.18 -14.42
CA LEU A 269 19.61 23.85 -14.14
C LEU A 269 19.84 23.61 -12.64
N LEU A 270 19.75 24.66 -11.82
CA LEU A 270 19.95 24.62 -10.37
C LEU A 270 18.65 24.67 -9.56
N SER A 271 17.51 24.89 -10.22
CA SER A 271 16.17 25.02 -9.64
C SER A 271 15.45 23.69 -9.46
#